data_AF-A0A949YFR8-F1
#
_entry.id   AF-A0A949YFR8-F1
#
_cell.length_a   1.000
_cell.length_b   1.000
_cell.length_c   1.000
_cell.angle_alpha   90.00
_cell.angle_beta   90.00
_cell.angle_gamma   90.00
#
_symmetry.space_group_name_H-M   'P 1'
#
loop_
_entity.id
_entity.type
_entity.pdbx_description
1 polymer ?
#
loop_
_entity_poly.entity_id
_entity_poly.type
_entity_poly.pdbx_seq_one_letter_code
_entity_poly.pdbx_strand_id
1 'polypeptide(L)'
;MRSFVLILLALLTAVRGIAASPSPSESPASLPDGIYAKITTPRGIIIARLFDRDAPMTVTNFVGLAEGTLGPNPGKPFYDGLTFHRVVPGFVIQGGDPLGTGDGDPGYEFPDEFSPKLRHDSIGVLSMANSGPDTNGCQFFITLDAENQLNYLHSVFGKVVSGLDVLPQVQKGDKMEIKILRLGAAAKAFRADQTAFNELIAKAPRATFPHFSDEEGVLPTDPPREKGFNNKLSNFERFTGVKIYARAFAAFHPSGPGQARSETAKLIAQQLGVERNAVTALYFADTHDWEFAIGDEPLKAISKSTEVSALADWEKSLQAHVTETSERLIALAEKRAPADKPLTEPQKDYIRVAAMLEELVEVFSPKTKS
;
A
#
# COMPACT_ATOMS: atom_id res chain seq x y z
N MET A 1 69.43 -29.06 -36.91
CA MET A 1 68.47 -30.13 -37.28
C MET A 1 67.07 -29.55 -37.07
N ARG A 2 66.31 -29.27 -38.16
CA ARG A 2 65.22 -30.10 -38.72
C ARG A 2 64.05 -30.28 -37.73
N SER A 3 62.79 -29.89 -37.97
CA SER A 3 62.08 -29.22 -39.10
C SER A 3 60.77 -28.60 -38.54
N PHE A 4 60.36 -27.36 -38.83
CA PHE A 4 59.47 -26.89 -39.94
C PHE A 4 57.99 -27.32 -39.90
N VAL A 5 57.10 -26.43 -40.43
CA VAL A 5 55.62 -26.54 -40.68
C VAL A 5 54.71 -26.08 -39.50
N LEU A 6 53.70 -25.18 -39.61
CA LEU A 6 53.32 -24.20 -40.66
C LEU A 6 52.43 -23.01 -40.11
N ILE A 7 51.88 -22.21 -41.05
CA ILE A 7 51.03 -20.99 -41.01
C ILE A 7 49.53 -21.22 -40.70
N LEU A 8 48.85 -20.25 -40.02
CA LEU A 8 47.49 -19.75 -40.36
C LEU A 8 47.23 -18.39 -39.64
N LEU A 9 47.28 -17.26 -40.36
CA LEU A 9 46.18 -16.53 -41.01
C LEU A 9 45.32 -15.67 -40.07
N ALA A 10 45.29 -14.36 -40.33
CA ALA A 10 44.49 -13.39 -39.59
C ALA A 10 43.02 -13.39 -40.04
N LEU A 11 42.09 -13.19 -39.10
CA LEU A 11 40.77 -12.67 -39.39
C LEU A 11 40.29 -11.76 -38.24
N LEU A 12 40.18 -10.46 -38.50
CA LEU A 12 39.39 -9.55 -37.67
C LEU A 12 37.90 -9.89 -37.90
N THR A 13 37.30 -10.68 -37.04
CA THR A 13 35.84 -10.79 -36.99
C THR A 13 35.30 -9.68 -36.11
N ALA A 14 34.76 -8.64 -36.74
CA ALA A 14 33.92 -7.67 -36.05
C ALA A 14 32.73 -8.42 -35.44
N VAL A 15 32.70 -8.52 -34.10
CA VAL A 15 31.51 -8.98 -33.39
C VAL A 15 30.46 -7.90 -33.55
N ARG A 16 29.63 -8.03 -34.60
CA ARG A 16 28.32 -7.39 -34.62
C ARG A 16 27.59 -7.89 -33.39
N GLY A 17 27.48 -7.02 -32.38
CA GLY A 17 26.53 -7.23 -31.31
C GLY A 17 25.16 -7.37 -31.96
N ILE A 18 24.62 -8.58 -31.93
CA ILE A 18 23.22 -8.80 -32.26
C ILE A 18 22.48 -8.10 -31.14
N ALA A 19 21.95 -6.91 -31.43
CA ALA A 19 20.95 -6.29 -30.58
C ALA A 19 19.82 -7.31 -30.47
N ALA A 20 19.65 -7.90 -29.28
CA ALA A 20 18.52 -8.74 -29.01
C ALA A 20 17.27 -7.87 -29.21
N SER A 21 16.53 -8.13 -30.29
CA SER A 21 15.24 -7.49 -30.51
C SER A 21 14.37 -7.71 -29.27
N PRO A 22 13.62 -6.71 -28.80
CA PRO A 22 12.66 -6.94 -27.74
C PRO A 22 11.72 -8.08 -28.15
N SER A 23 11.53 -9.05 -27.26
CA SER A 23 10.62 -10.15 -27.50
C SER A 23 9.22 -9.60 -27.78
N PRO A 24 8.44 -10.18 -28.71
CA PRO A 24 7.12 -9.66 -29.03
C PRO A 24 6.24 -9.70 -27.77
N SER A 25 5.58 -8.58 -27.49
CA SER A 25 4.69 -8.45 -26.35
C SER A 25 3.61 -9.53 -26.36
N GLU A 26 3.25 -10.02 -25.18
CA GLU A 26 2.17 -11.00 -25.06
C GLU A 26 0.88 -10.42 -25.64
N SER A 27 0.37 -11.08 -26.68
CA SER A 27 -0.90 -10.75 -27.29
C SER A 27 -2.04 -10.97 -26.28
N PRO A 28 -3.09 -10.14 -26.22
CA PRO A 28 -4.22 -10.31 -25.31
C PRO A 28 -4.96 -11.65 -25.38
N ALA A 29 -4.63 -12.52 -26.35
CA ALA A 29 -5.23 -13.82 -26.57
C ALA A 29 -4.78 -14.94 -25.58
N SER A 30 -3.76 -14.71 -24.74
CA SER A 30 -3.28 -15.69 -23.74
C SER A 30 -3.79 -15.46 -22.31
N LEU A 31 -4.55 -14.38 -22.07
CA LEU A 31 -5.00 -13.99 -20.73
C LEU A 31 -6.10 -14.93 -20.19
N PRO A 32 -6.04 -15.37 -18.91
CA PRO A 32 -7.12 -16.12 -18.27
C PRO A 32 -8.45 -15.36 -18.18
N ASP A 33 -9.55 -16.07 -17.91
CA ASP A 33 -10.86 -15.47 -17.63
C ASP A 33 -10.78 -14.39 -16.52
N GLY A 34 -11.37 -13.22 -16.78
CA GLY A 34 -11.27 -12.05 -15.92
C GLY A 34 -11.59 -10.73 -16.62
N ILE A 35 -11.70 -9.68 -15.82
CA ILE A 35 -11.76 -8.28 -16.25
C ILE A 35 -10.34 -7.70 -16.20
N TYR A 36 -9.93 -7.05 -17.29
CA TYR A 36 -8.64 -6.38 -17.41
C TYR A 36 -8.80 -4.95 -17.91
N ALA A 37 -7.94 -4.05 -17.46
CA ALA A 37 -7.74 -2.74 -18.05
C ALA A 37 -6.54 -2.79 -19.01
N LYS A 38 -6.78 -2.53 -20.30
CA LYS A 38 -5.71 -2.23 -21.26
C LYS A 38 -5.53 -0.72 -21.30
N ILE A 39 -4.42 -0.24 -20.74
CA ILE A 39 -4.03 1.16 -20.71
C ILE A 39 -3.00 1.39 -21.82
N THR A 40 -3.38 2.14 -22.86
CA THR A 40 -2.48 2.50 -23.96
C THR A 40 -1.85 3.86 -23.65
N THR A 41 -0.52 3.96 -23.79
CA THR A 41 0.25 5.19 -23.56
C THR A 41 1.23 5.45 -24.72
N PRO A 42 1.81 6.66 -24.84
CA PRO A 42 2.91 6.92 -25.78
C PRO A 42 4.17 6.05 -25.57
N ARG A 43 4.28 5.35 -24.44
CA ARG A 43 5.45 4.52 -24.07
C ARG A 43 5.23 3.03 -24.31
N GLY A 44 3.99 2.62 -24.55
CA GLY A 44 3.61 1.21 -24.69
C GLY A 44 2.22 0.92 -24.12
N ILE A 45 1.89 -0.36 -24.07
CA ILE A 45 0.63 -0.88 -23.55
C ILE A 45 0.89 -1.53 -22.21
N ILE A 46 0.10 -1.15 -21.21
CA ILE A 46 0.03 -1.80 -19.90
C ILE A 46 -1.28 -2.59 -19.84
N ILE A 47 -1.25 -3.83 -19.37
CA ILE A 47 -2.44 -4.64 -19.12
C ILE A 47 -2.49 -5.00 -17.64
N ALA A 48 -3.56 -4.62 -16.95
CA ALA A 48 -3.78 -4.94 -15.55
C ALA A 48 -5.02 -5.82 -15.36
N ARG A 49 -4.91 -6.88 -14.56
CA ARG A 49 -6.06 -7.64 -14.05
C ARG A 49 -6.73 -6.82 -12.95
N LEU A 50 -8.05 -6.63 -13.03
CA LEU A 50 -8.83 -5.97 -11.98
C LEU A 50 -9.37 -6.99 -10.98
N PHE A 51 -9.44 -6.68 -9.69
CA PHE A 51 -9.81 -7.64 -8.64
C PHE A 51 -11.31 -7.62 -8.31
N ASP A 52 -12.14 -7.92 -9.32
CA ASP A 52 -13.62 -7.84 -9.31
C ASP A 52 -14.34 -8.63 -8.19
N ARG A 53 -13.64 -9.51 -7.47
CA ARG A 53 -14.16 -10.29 -6.34
C ARG A 53 -13.73 -9.78 -4.97
N ASP A 54 -12.54 -9.18 -4.89
CA ASP A 54 -11.93 -8.74 -3.64
C ASP A 54 -12.02 -7.22 -3.45
N ALA A 55 -12.27 -6.47 -4.53
CA ALA A 55 -12.59 -5.05 -4.55
C ALA A 55 -13.73 -4.72 -5.58
N PRO A 56 -14.94 -5.33 -5.45
CA PRO A 56 -16.03 -5.15 -6.41
C PRO A 56 -16.50 -3.69 -6.57
N MET A 57 -16.60 -2.90 -5.49
CA MET A 57 -17.04 -1.51 -5.55
C MET A 57 -16.05 -0.65 -6.33
N THR A 58 -14.76 -0.77 -6.02
CA THR A 58 -13.70 -0.02 -6.71
C THR A 58 -13.59 -0.43 -8.19
N VAL A 59 -13.71 -1.73 -8.49
CA VAL A 59 -13.69 -2.21 -9.89
C VAL A 59 -14.94 -1.78 -10.66
N THR A 60 -16.14 -1.78 -10.04
CA THR A 60 -17.35 -1.23 -10.65
C THR A 60 -17.19 0.25 -11.00
N ASN A 61 -16.62 1.06 -10.09
CA ASN A 61 -16.30 2.47 -10.36
C ASN A 61 -15.35 2.64 -11.57
N PHE A 62 -14.18 2.00 -11.51
CA PHE A 62 -13.14 2.16 -12.53
C PHE A 62 -13.61 1.66 -13.91
N VAL A 63 -14.26 0.48 -13.96
CA VAL A 63 -14.80 -0.07 -15.21
C VAL A 63 -15.92 0.81 -15.76
N GLY A 64 -16.80 1.32 -14.89
CA GLY A 64 -17.92 2.16 -15.34
C GLY A 64 -17.49 3.53 -15.84
N LEU A 65 -16.45 4.12 -15.25
CA LEU A 65 -15.80 5.33 -15.78
C LEU A 65 -15.12 5.04 -17.14
N ALA A 66 -14.37 3.94 -17.25
CA ALA A 66 -13.70 3.57 -18.51
C ALA A 66 -14.68 3.24 -19.66
N GLU A 67 -15.82 2.60 -19.36
CA GLU A 67 -16.86 2.26 -20.35
C GLU A 67 -17.89 3.40 -20.56
N GLY A 68 -17.84 4.46 -19.76
CA GLY A 68 -18.78 5.59 -19.82
C GLY A 68 -20.18 5.31 -19.28
N THR A 69 -20.36 4.23 -18.50
CA THR A 69 -21.61 3.90 -17.79
C THR A 69 -21.73 4.58 -16.42
N LEU A 70 -20.63 5.19 -15.94
CA LEU A 70 -20.57 6.08 -14.78
C LEU A 70 -19.86 7.40 -15.16
N GLY A 71 -19.92 8.39 -14.25
CA GLY A 71 -19.23 9.67 -14.40
C GLY A 71 -20.09 10.79 -14.99
N PRO A 72 -19.51 12.00 -15.16
CA PRO A 72 -20.26 13.21 -15.47
C PRO A 72 -20.75 13.30 -16.93
N ASN A 73 -20.27 12.42 -17.81
CA ASN A 73 -20.61 12.40 -19.24
C ASN A 73 -21.00 10.98 -19.71
N PRO A 74 -22.22 10.51 -19.40
CA PRO A 74 -22.65 9.15 -19.79
C PRO A 74 -22.52 8.88 -21.29
N GLY A 75 -22.10 7.67 -21.63
CA GLY A 75 -21.85 7.22 -23.00
C GLY A 75 -20.48 7.62 -23.58
N LYS A 76 -19.57 8.20 -22.79
CA LYS A 76 -18.20 8.52 -23.19
C LYS A 76 -17.19 7.92 -22.20
N PRO A 77 -16.13 7.24 -22.66
CA PRO A 77 -15.00 6.84 -21.80
C PRO A 77 -14.43 8.04 -21.05
N PHE A 78 -14.40 7.96 -19.72
CA PHE A 78 -13.95 9.08 -18.87
C PHE A 78 -12.44 9.30 -18.94
N TYR A 79 -11.67 8.21 -18.98
CA TYR A 79 -10.20 8.26 -18.88
C TYR A 79 -9.48 8.62 -20.19
N ASP A 80 -10.16 8.52 -21.33
CA ASP A 80 -9.52 8.66 -22.63
C ASP A 80 -9.06 10.11 -22.88
N GLY A 81 -7.74 10.26 -23.08
CA GLY A 81 -7.08 11.55 -23.26
C GLY A 81 -6.63 12.22 -21.96
N LEU A 82 -6.98 11.69 -20.79
CA LEU A 82 -6.44 12.15 -19.49
C LEU A 82 -4.96 11.80 -19.37
N THR A 83 -4.27 12.38 -18.38
CA THR A 83 -2.82 12.25 -18.23
C THR A 83 -2.37 11.59 -16.94
N PHE A 84 -1.18 11.00 -16.95
CA PHE A 84 -0.40 10.75 -15.76
C PHE A 84 0.17 12.08 -15.25
N HIS A 85 -0.59 12.81 -14.44
CA HIS A 85 -0.25 14.16 -13.98
C HIS A 85 0.85 14.18 -12.91
N ARG A 86 1.09 13.04 -12.24
CA ARG A 86 2.12 12.87 -11.20
C ARG A 86 2.90 11.57 -11.45
N VAL A 87 4.22 11.69 -11.56
CA VAL A 87 5.17 10.59 -11.70
C VAL A 87 6.26 10.79 -10.68
N VAL A 88 6.49 9.81 -9.81
CA VAL A 88 7.54 9.82 -8.79
C VAL A 88 8.40 8.57 -9.01
N PRO A 89 9.61 8.70 -9.58
CA PRO A 89 10.48 7.57 -9.89
C PRO A 89 10.76 6.69 -8.67
N GLY A 90 10.57 5.37 -8.82
CA GLY A 90 10.72 4.41 -7.71
C GLY A 90 9.66 4.55 -6.61
N PHE A 91 8.50 5.12 -6.91
CA PHE A 91 7.33 5.16 -6.01
C PHE A 91 6.04 4.84 -6.78
N VAL A 92 5.45 5.80 -7.50
CA VAL A 92 4.20 5.59 -8.27
C VAL A 92 4.13 6.43 -9.54
N ILE A 93 3.31 5.97 -10.48
CA ILE A 93 2.70 6.80 -11.54
C ILE A 93 1.21 6.99 -11.25
N GLN A 94 0.72 8.22 -11.24
CA GLN A 94 -0.65 8.59 -10.86
C GLN A 94 -1.32 9.40 -11.96
N GLY A 95 -2.59 9.08 -12.21
CA GLY A 95 -3.40 9.67 -13.27
C GLY A 95 -4.91 9.53 -13.00
N GLY A 96 -5.71 9.68 -14.05
CA GLY A 96 -7.17 9.63 -13.96
C GLY A 96 -7.84 10.93 -13.51
N ASP A 97 -7.07 12.00 -13.32
CA ASP A 97 -7.58 13.35 -13.00
C ASP A 97 -8.06 14.09 -14.27
N PRO A 98 -9.33 14.56 -14.33
CA PRO A 98 -9.85 15.34 -15.46
C PRO A 98 -9.27 16.75 -15.60
N LEU A 99 -8.71 17.34 -14.53
CA LEU A 99 -8.08 18.66 -14.52
C LEU A 99 -6.57 18.61 -14.78
N GLY A 100 -5.93 17.49 -14.41
CA GLY A 100 -4.48 17.29 -14.49
C GLY A 100 -3.66 18.08 -13.46
N THR A 101 -4.29 18.60 -12.41
CA THR A 101 -3.64 19.34 -11.30
C THR A 101 -3.26 18.45 -10.12
N GLY A 102 -3.99 17.35 -9.93
CA GLY A 102 -4.01 16.52 -8.73
C GLY A 102 -5.35 16.57 -7.98
N ASP A 103 -6.26 17.49 -8.32
CA ASP A 103 -7.43 17.84 -7.50
C ASP A 103 -8.80 17.50 -8.14
N GLY A 104 -8.83 17.02 -9.38
CA GLY A 104 -10.09 16.74 -10.07
C GLY A 104 -10.75 15.41 -9.66
N ASP A 105 -12.09 15.41 -9.74
CA ASP A 105 -12.99 14.34 -9.30
C ASP A 105 -14.02 13.98 -10.41
N PRO A 106 -14.78 12.86 -10.30
CA PRO A 106 -15.80 12.47 -11.27
C PRO A 106 -17.22 13.03 -10.96
N GLY A 107 -17.33 14.00 -10.06
CA GLY A 107 -18.58 14.53 -9.51
C GLY A 107 -19.10 13.79 -8.26
N TYR A 108 -18.32 12.86 -7.70
CA TYR A 108 -18.67 12.09 -6.50
C TYR A 108 -17.44 11.46 -5.83
N GLU A 109 -17.59 11.09 -4.56
CA GLU A 109 -16.66 10.26 -3.79
C GLU A 109 -17.35 8.94 -3.38
N PHE A 110 -16.58 7.89 -3.12
CA PHE A 110 -17.08 6.61 -2.61
C PHE A 110 -16.17 5.97 -1.54
N PRO A 111 -16.73 5.08 -0.69
CA PRO A 111 -16.01 4.49 0.44
C PRO A 111 -14.76 3.69 0.05
N ASP A 112 -13.86 3.49 0.99
CA ASP A 112 -12.74 2.55 0.83
C ASP A 112 -13.20 1.09 0.78
N GLU A 113 -12.35 0.25 0.19
CA GLU A 113 -12.53 -1.19 0.03
C GLU A 113 -11.18 -1.91 0.20
N PHE A 114 -10.94 -2.51 1.37
CA PHE A 114 -9.69 -3.22 1.68
C PHE A 114 -9.91 -4.72 1.84
N SER A 115 -8.89 -5.51 1.51
CA SER A 115 -8.86 -6.96 1.69
C SER A 115 -7.46 -7.39 2.14
N PRO A 116 -7.30 -8.28 3.14
CA PRO A 116 -5.98 -8.78 3.56
C PRO A 116 -5.14 -9.43 2.45
N LYS A 117 -5.78 -9.86 1.35
CA LYS A 117 -5.12 -10.42 0.16
C LYS A 117 -4.48 -9.36 -0.74
N LEU A 118 -4.91 -8.10 -0.64
CA LEU A 118 -4.57 -7.05 -1.59
C LEU A 118 -3.63 -6.05 -0.91
N ARG A 119 -2.34 -6.16 -1.24
CA ARG A 119 -1.26 -5.38 -0.64
C ARG A 119 -0.42 -4.71 -1.73
N HIS A 120 0.23 -3.61 -1.38
CA HIS A 120 1.22 -2.92 -2.20
C HIS A 120 2.58 -3.63 -2.14
N ASP A 121 2.58 -4.94 -2.39
CA ASP A 121 3.70 -5.85 -2.14
C ASP A 121 4.80 -5.82 -3.22
N SER A 122 4.57 -5.11 -4.32
CA SER A 122 5.43 -5.14 -5.52
C SER A 122 5.06 -4.05 -6.52
N ILE A 123 5.92 -3.88 -7.54
CA ILE A 123 5.65 -3.09 -8.75
C ILE A 123 4.36 -3.52 -9.46
N GLY A 124 3.63 -2.56 -10.02
CA GLY A 124 2.47 -2.80 -10.86
C GLY A 124 1.15 -2.99 -10.12
N VAL A 125 1.07 -2.72 -8.81
CA VAL A 125 -0.21 -2.74 -8.06
C VAL A 125 -1.02 -1.49 -8.43
N LEU A 126 -2.30 -1.67 -8.79
CA LEU A 126 -3.25 -0.59 -9.10
C LEU A 126 -4.09 -0.27 -7.86
N SER A 127 -4.09 0.99 -7.45
CA SER A 127 -4.81 1.48 -6.27
C SER A 127 -5.44 2.85 -6.49
N MET A 128 -6.52 3.14 -5.76
CA MET A 128 -7.17 4.45 -5.80
C MET A 128 -6.34 5.51 -5.08
N ALA A 129 -6.21 6.69 -5.69
CA ALA A 129 -5.80 7.89 -4.97
C ALA A 129 -7.02 8.49 -4.25
N ASN A 130 -6.80 9.03 -3.05
CA ASN A 130 -7.82 9.63 -2.20
C ASN A 130 -7.21 10.77 -1.36
N SER A 131 -8.07 11.57 -0.73
CA SER A 131 -7.70 12.67 0.17
C SER A 131 -7.81 12.28 1.66
N GLY A 132 -7.99 10.99 1.93
CA GLY A 132 -8.33 10.42 3.24
C GLY A 132 -9.39 9.32 3.14
N PRO A 133 -9.82 8.76 4.29
CA PRO A 133 -10.76 7.65 4.33
C PRO A 133 -12.08 7.97 3.63
N ASP A 134 -12.59 7.01 2.86
CA ASP A 134 -13.85 7.09 2.11
C ASP A 134 -13.96 8.22 1.06
N THR A 135 -12.82 8.75 0.57
CA THR A 135 -12.75 9.81 -0.47
C THR A 135 -12.22 9.32 -1.83
N ASN A 136 -12.54 8.09 -2.23
CA ASN A 136 -12.11 7.56 -3.53
C ASN A 136 -12.95 8.19 -4.65
N GLY A 137 -12.32 8.53 -5.78
CA GLY A 137 -12.98 9.17 -6.92
C GLY A 137 -12.65 8.51 -8.25
N CYS A 138 -12.07 9.26 -9.19
CA CYS A 138 -11.60 8.73 -10.48
C CYS A 138 -10.08 8.49 -10.51
N GLN A 139 -9.31 9.18 -9.67
CA GLN A 139 -7.86 9.13 -9.70
C GLN A 139 -7.32 7.80 -9.17
N PHE A 140 -6.30 7.28 -9.83
CA PHE A 140 -5.63 6.03 -9.47
C PHE A 140 -4.12 6.15 -9.68
N PHE A 141 -3.38 5.24 -9.06
CA PHE A 141 -1.95 5.10 -9.26
C PHE A 141 -1.54 3.64 -9.50
N ILE A 142 -0.35 3.48 -10.10
CA ILE A 142 0.34 2.21 -10.28
C ILE A 142 1.68 2.30 -9.56
N THR A 143 2.00 1.33 -8.70
CA THR A 143 3.27 1.28 -7.98
C THR A 143 4.46 0.99 -8.91
N LEU A 144 5.62 1.56 -8.59
CA LEU A 144 6.91 1.30 -9.25
C LEU A 144 7.84 0.40 -8.42
N ASP A 145 7.55 0.19 -7.15
CA ASP A 145 8.21 -0.76 -6.24
C ASP A 145 7.18 -1.30 -5.21
N ALA A 146 7.61 -2.03 -4.18
CA ALA A 146 6.78 -2.38 -3.03
C ALA A 146 6.58 -1.17 -2.08
N GLU A 147 5.33 -0.85 -1.77
CA GLU A 147 4.91 0.35 -1.04
C GLU A 147 3.95 0.00 0.11
N ASN A 148 4.33 -0.98 0.95
CA ASN A 148 3.47 -1.54 2.00
C ASN A 148 2.88 -0.49 2.95
N GLN A 149 3.54 0.66 3.16
CA GLN A 149 3.01 1.78 3.93
C GLN A 149 1.68 2.35 3.39
N LEU A 150 1.31 2.05 2.14
CA LEU A 150 0.02 2.42 1.53
C LEU A 150 -1.12 1.43 1.84
N ASN A 151 -0.81 0.27 2.44
CA ASN A 151 -1.82 -0.71 2.86
C ASN A 151 -2.77 -0.10 3.90
N TYR A 152 -4.08 -0.36 3.75
CA TYR A 152 -5.17 0.23 4.55
C TYR A 152 -5.27 1.77 4.47
N LEU A 153 -4.60 2.41 3.50
CA LEU A 153 -4.78 3.82 3.14
C LEU A 153 -5.32 4.02 1.71
N HIS A 154 -4.93 3.15 0.78
CA HIS A 154 -5.36 3.22 -0.63
C HIS A 154 -5.96 1.91 -1.12
N SER A 155 -7.20 1.95 -1.61
CA SER A 155 -7.96 0.77 -2.02
C SER A 155 -7.33 0.12 -3.27
N VAL A 156 -6.68 -1.03 -3.08
CA VAL A 156 -6.07 -1.84 -4.15
C VAL A 156 -7.16 -2.53 -4.95
N PHE A 157 -7.15 -2.38 -6.28
CA PHE A 157 -8.20 -2.92 -7.15
C PHE A 157 -7.68 -3.63 -8.41
N GLY A 158 -6.37 -3.73 -8.60
CA GLY A 158 -5.79 -4.52 -9.68
C GLY A 158 -4.28 -4.71 -9.61
N LYS A 159 -3.73 -5.43 -10.58
CA LYS A 159 -2.28 -5.62 -10.74
C LYS A 159 -1.91 -5.79 -12.22
N VAL A 160 -0.83 -5.14 -12.64
CA VAL A 160 -0.25 -5.26 -13.98
C VAL A 160 0.23 -6.69 -14.22
N VAL A 161 -0.23 -7.29 -15.32
CA VAL A 161 0.12 -8.64 -15.77
C VAL A 161 0.95 -8.63 -17.05
N SER A 162 0.97 -7.53 -17.80
CA SER A 162 1.83 -7.31 -18.98
C SER A 162 2.17 -5.82 -19.11
N GLY A 163 3.39 -5.51 -19.54
CA GLY A 163 3.90 -4.12 -19.66
C GLY A 163 4.50 -3.55 -18.37
N LEU A 164 5.03 -4.39 -17.46
CA LEU A 164 5.75 -3.93 -16.26
C LEU A 164 6.98 -3.07 -16.62
N ASP A 165 7.64 -3.38 -17.74
CA ASP A 165 8.76 -2.64 -18.31
C ASP A 165 8.37 -1.26 -18.87
N VAL A 166 7.08 -1.06 -19.19
CA VAL A 166 6.54 0.24 -19.64
C VAL A 166 6.36 1.21 -18.45
N LEU A 167 6.03 0.71 -17.26
CA LEU A 167 5.75 1.53 -16.08
C LEU A 167 6.86 2.56 -15.74
N PRO A 168 8.16 2.20 -15.64
CA PRO A 168 9.21 3.17 -15.36
C PRO A 168 9.51 4.12 -16.53
N GLN A 169 8.93 3.90 -17.72
CA GLN A 169 9.10 4.76 -18.89
C GLN A 169 8.02 5.86 -19.00
N VAL A 170 6.91 5.73 -18.25
CA VAL A 170 5.81 6.72 -18.24
C VAL A 170 6.30 8.06 -17.68
N GLN A 171 6.03 9.13 -18.41
CA GLN A 171 6.43 10.49 -18.07
C GLN A 171 5.21 11.33 -17.63
N LYS A 172 5.46 12.35 -16.81
CA LYS A 172 4.42 13.31 -16.43
C LYS A 172 3.83 13.97 -17.68
N GLY A 173 2.50 13.93 -17.81
CA GLY A 173 1.77 14.46 -18.96
C GLY A 173 1.56 13.46 -20.10
N ASP A 174 2.10 12.23 -20.02
CA ASP A 174 1.74 11.17 -20.95
C ASP A 174 0.23 10.89 -20.87
N LYS A 175 -0.43 10.82 -22.03
CA LYS A 175 -1.86 10.54 -22.13
C LYS A 175 -2.16 9.05 -22.00
N MET A 176 -3.35 8.73 -21.53
CA MET A 176 -3.91 7.38 -21.50
C MET A 176 -5.13 7.22 -22.40
N GLU A 177 -5.32 6.01 -22.91
CA GLU A 177 -6.59 5.48 -23.43
C GLU A 177 -6.84 4.18 -22.66
N ILE A 178 -8.03 3.99 -22.06
CA ILE A 178 -8.33 2.84 -21.21
C ILE A 178 -9.47 2.01 -21.80
N LYS A 179 -9.13 0.82 -22.28
CA LYS A 179 -10.11 -0.16 -22.77
C LYS A 179 -10.26 -1.32 -21.80
N ILE A 180 -11.48 -1.58 -21.38
CA ILE A 180 -11.79 -2.77 -20.58
C ILE A 180 -11.90 -4.02 -21.47
N LEU A 181 -11.26 -5.10 -21.05
CA LEU A 181 -11.30 -6.42 -21.68
C LEU A 181 -12.02 -7.39 -20.73
N ARG A 182 -13.10 -8.02 -21.22
CA ARG A 182 -13.97 -8.92 -20.44
C ARG A 182 -13.86 -10.35 -20.98
N LEU A 183 -13.01 -11.16 -20.35
CA LEU A 183 -12.71 -12.54 -20.76
C LEU A 183 -13.48 -13.54 -19.87
N GLY A 184 -14.09 -14.55 -20.49
CA GLY A 184 -14.96 -15.49 -19.78
C GLY A 184 -16.41 -15.02 -19.61
N ALA A 185 -17.27 -15.92 -19.13
CA ALA A 185 -18.69 -15.63 -18.92
C ALA A 185 -18.94 -14.66 -17.76
N ALA A 186 -18.23 -14.84 -16.63
CA ALA A 186 -18.40 -14.00 -15.44
C ALA A 186 -18.01 -12.53 -15.70
N ALA A 187 -16.86 -12.28 -16.35
CA ALA A 187 -16.41 -10.92 -16.69
C ALA A 187 -17.35 -10.19 -17.65
N LYS A 188 -18.01 -10.93 -18.55
CA LYS A 188 -19.04 -10.39 -19.46
C LYS A 188 -20.36 -10.08 -18.76
N ALA A 189 -20.68 -10.81 -17.69
CA ALA A 189 -21.87 -10.60 -16.87
C ALA A 189 -21.69 -9.55 -15.75
N PHE A 190 -20.45 -9.15 -15.44
CA PHE A 190 -20.16 -8.16 -14.40
C PHE A 190 -20.76 -6.79 -14.72
N ARG A 191 -21.63 -6.29 -13.83
CA ARG A 191 -22.31 -5.00 -13.98
C ARG A 191 -21.43 -3.85 -13.48
N ALA A 192 -21.26 -2.84 -14.33
CA ALA A 192 -20.55 -1.60 -14.02
C ALA A 192 -21.45 -0.36 -14.22
N ASP A 193 -22.72 -0.50 -13.84
CA ASP A 193 -23.75 0.54 -13.97
C ASP A 193 -24.04 1.23 -12.63
N GLN A 194 -24.70 2.39 -12.67
CA GLN A 194 -25.02 3.20 -11.48
C GLN A 194 -25.82 2.43 -10.42
N THR A 195 -26.71 1.52 -10.83
CA THR A 195 -27.50 0.72 -9.90
C THR A 195 -26.62 -0.29 -9.17
N ALA A 196 -25.75 -1.02 -9.89
CA ALA A 196 -24.78 -1.93 -9.28
C ALA A 196 -23.81 -1.19 -8.34
N PHE A 197 -23.35 0.00 -8.72
CA PHE A 197 -22.46 0.81 -7.89
C PHE A 197 -23.15 1.27 -6.59
N ASN A 198 -24.39 1.77 -6.68
CA ASN A 198 -25.18 2.17 -5.52
C ASN A 198 -25.47 0.98 -4.58
N GLU A 199 -25.75 -0.21 -5.13
CA GLU A 199 -25.94 -1.45 -4.36
C GLU A 199 -24.68 -1.90 -3.59
N LEU A 200 -23.49 -1.51 -4.03
CA LEU A 200 -22.21 -1.80 -3.39
C LEU A 200 -21.88 -0.74 -2.32
N ILE A 201 -22.01 0.55 -2.66
CA ILE A 201 -21.85 1.66 -1.70
C ILE A 201 -22.76 1.49 -0.48
N ALA A 202 -24.02 1.07 -0.68
CA ALA A 202 -24.98 0.86 0.40
C ALA A 202 -24.60 -0.26 1.39
N LYS A 203 -23.64 -1.13 1.04
CA LYS A 203 -23.13 -2.23 1.87
C LYS A 203 -21.74 -1.94 2.45
N ALA A 204 -21.08 -0.87 2.01
CA ALA A 204 -19.75 -0.54 2.48
C ALA A 204 -19.77 -0.23 3.99
N PRO A 205 -18.86 -0.81 4.78
CA PRO A 205 -18.69 -0.40 6.18
C PRO A 205 -18.23 1.06 6.26
N ARG A 206 -18.21 1.65 7.46
CA ARG A 206 -17.78 3.04 7.71
C ARG A 206 -16.64 3.09 8.71
N ALA A 207 -15.80 4.13 8.60
CA ALA A 207 -14.60 4.28 9.41
C ALA A 207 -14.89 4.58 10.91
N THR A 208 -13.95 4.20 11.78
CA THR A 208 -14.06 4.19 13.24
C THR A 208 -12.81 4.82 13.88
N PHE A 209 -13.00 5.86 14.68
CA PHE A 209 -11.89 6.63 15.28
C PHE A 209 -12.13 6.92 16.77
N PRO A 210 -11.08 7.11 17.60
CA PRO A 210 -9.64 7.04 17.29
C PRO A 210 -8.96 5.75 17.81
N HIS A 211 -7.81 5.43 17.21
CA HIS A 211 -6.95 4.29 17.52
C HIS A 211 -5.54 4.70 17.98
N PHE A 212 -4.96 5.75 17.39
CA PHE A 212 -3.64 6.31 17.73
C PHE A 212 -3.81 7.63 18.51
N SER A 213 -2.95 7.92 19.50
CA SER A 213 -2.73 9.30 19.98
C SER A 213 -1.27 9.60 20.36
N ASP A 214 -0.91 10.87 20.26
CA ASP A 214 0.39 11.46 20.62
C ASP A 214 0.16 12.75 21.40
N GLU A 215 -0.36 12.60 22.63
CA GLU A 215 -0.80 13.72 23.48
C GLU A 215 0.36 14.59 23.98
N GLU A 216 1.58 14.04 24.00
CA GLU A 216 2.80 14.74 24.43
C GLU A 216 3.54 15.43 23.25
N GLY A 217 3.09 15.23 22.00
CA GLY A 217 3.64 15.89 20.83
C GLY A 217 5.05 15.41 20.44
N VAL A 218 5.29 14.10 20.58
CA VAL A 218 6.54 13.43 20.18
C VAL A 218 6.78 13.55 18.68
N LEU A 219 5.71 13.47 17.88
CA LEU A 219 5.77 13.39 16.42
C LEU A 219 5.68 14.77 15.75
N PRO A 220 6.12 14.91 14.49
CA PRO A 220 5.96 16.15 13.74
C PRO A 220 4.48 16.48 13.55
N THR A 221 4.09 17.71 13.85
CA THR A 221 2.70 18.17 13.70
C THR A 221 2.33 18.52 12.25
N ASP A 222 3.31 18.75 11.39
CA ASP A 222 3.13 19.03 9.95
C ASP A 222 3.92 18.03 9.06
N PRO A 223 3.25 17.28 8.17
CA PRO A 223 1.81 17.01 8.15
C PRO A 223 1.37 16.24 9.40
N PRO A 224 0.07 16.29 9.79
CA PRO A 224 -0.43 15.71 11.04
C PRO A 224 -0.35 14.18 11.04
N ARG A 225 0.70 13.62 11.65
CA ARG A 225 1.01 12.18 11.60
C ARG A 225 -0.02 11.31 12.32
N GLU A 226 -0.52 11.77 13.46
CA GLU A 226 -1.60 11.12 14.21
C GLU A 226 -2.83 10.85 13.35
N LYS A 227 -3.23 11.78 12.48
CA LYS A 227 -4.36 11.59 11.55
C LYS A 227 -4.09 10.43 10.58
N GLY A 228 -2.87 10.35 10.03
CA GLY A 228 -2.47 9.28 9.12
C GLY A 228 -2.48 7.90 9.77
N PHE A 229 -1.97 7.79 10.99
CA PHE A 229 -2.00 6.54 11.76
C PHE A 229 -3.43 6.15 12.15
N ASN A 230 -4.25 7.10 12.61
CA ASN A 230 -5.67 6.86 12.87
C ASN A 230 -6.41 6.33 11.62
N ASN A 231 -6.19 6.92 10.44
CA ASN A 231 -6.77 6.45 9.17
C ASN A 231 -6.42 4.98 8.89
N LYS A 232 -5.13 4.62 9.00
CA LYS A 232 -4.65 3.25 8.76
C LYS A 232 -5.26 2.25 9.75
N LEU A 233 -5.20 2.54 11.05
CA LEU A 233 -5.66 1.61 12.09
C LEU A 233 -7.19 1.46 12.11
N SER A 234 -7.94 2.54 11.84
CA SER A 234 -9.39 2.49 11.57
C SER A 234 -9.72 1.57 10.41
N ASN A 235 -9.06 1.74 9.28
CA ASN A 235 -9.30 0.92 8.10
C ASN A 235 -8.86 -0.54 8.31
N PHE A 236 -7.80 -0.76 9.10
CA PHE A 236 -7.40 -2.10 9.52
C PHE A 236 -8.48 -2.78 10.37
N GLU A 237 -9.00 -2.13 11.41
CA GLU A 237 -10.12 -2.64 12.21
C GLU A 237 -11.34 -2.93 11.32
N ARG A 238 -11.78 -1.94 10.55
CA ARG A 238 -12.98 -1.98 9.70
C ARG A 238 -13.02 -3.17 8.73
N PHE A 239 -11.87 -3.62 8.23
CA PHE A 239 -11.78 -4.68 7.21
C PHE A 239 -11.16 -6.00 7.70
N THR A 240 -10.67 -6.06 8.94
CA THR A 240 -10.13 -7.31 9.54
C THR A 240 -10.85 -7.75 10.81
N GLY A 241 -11.55 -6.84 11.49
CA GLY A 241 -12.08 -7.03 12.84
C GLY A 241 -11.02 -6.96 13.96
N VAL A 242 -9.75 -6.70 13.63
CA VAL A 242 -8.65 -6.64 14.61
C VAL A 242 -8.35 -5.19 14.95
N LYS A 243 -8.48 -4.85 16.24
CA LYS A 243 -8.18 -3.51 16.76
C LYS A 243 -6.70 -3.40 17.12
N ILE A 244 -6.06 -2.31 16.72
CA ILE A 244 -4.72 -1.93 17.19
C ILE A 244 -4.84 -0.50 17.73
N TYR A 245 -4.57 -0.35 19.03
CA TYR A 245 -4.41 0.94 19.69
C TYR A 245 -2.92 1.21 19.87
N ALA A 246 -2.50 2.46 19.64
CA ALA A 246 -1.12 2.85 19.87
C ALA A 246 -1.00 4.24 20.49
N ARG A 247 -0.01 4.43 21.36
CA ARG A 247 0.22 5.69 22.09
C ARG A 247 1.70 6.05 22.05
N ALA A 248 2.02 7.30 21.78
CA ALA A 248 3.38 7.84 21.91
C ALA A 248 3.51 8.68 23.19
N PHE A 249 4.59 8.46 23.92
CA PHE A 249 4.99 9.21 25.11
C PHE A 249 6.42 9.73 24.93
N ALA A 250 6.71 10.94 25.42
CA ALA A 250 8.05 11.49 25.44
C ALA A 250 8.94 10.70 26.41
N ALA A 251 8.41 10.28 27.56
CA ALA A 251 9.13 9.46 28.54
C ALA A 251 8.21 8.54 29.35
N PHE A 252 8.79 7.58 30.08
CA PHE A 252 8.02 6.74 30.99
C PHE A 252 7.69 7.48 32.31
N HIS A 253 6.40 7.64 32.59
CA HIS A 253 5.87 8.28 33.80
C HIS A 253 5.09 7.29 34.69
N PRO A 254 5.74 6.63 35.67
CA PRO A 254 5.06 5.72 36.59
C PRO A 254 4.11 6.48 37.52
N SER A 255 2.89 5.97 37.69
CA SER A 255 1.86 6.52 38.59
C SER A 255 2.11 6.16 40.07
N GLY A 256 3.05 5.24 40.35
CA GLY A 256 3.44 4.87 41.71
C GLY A 256 4.86 4.28 41.80
N PRO A 257 5.47 4.23 43.00
CA PRO A 257 6.82 3.70 43.18
C PRO A 257 6.92 2.23 42.77
N GLY A 258 7.84 1.92 41.85
CA GLY A 258 8.10 0.56 41.39
C GLY A 258 7.16 0.02 40.31
N GLN A 259 6.23 0.83 39.79
CA GLN A 259 5.40 0.45 38.64
C GLN A 259 6.27 0.15 37.41
N ALA A 260 6.07 -1.01 36.79
CA ALA A 260 6.76 -1.41 35.57
C ALA A 260 6.11 -0.80 34.32
N ARG A 261 6.90 -0.60 33.27
CA ARG A 261 6.42 -0.13 31.95
C ARG A 261 5.32 -1.04 31.37
N SER A 262 5.48 -2.35 31.47
CA SER A 262 4.50 -3.36 31.06
C SER A 262 3.18 -3.32 31.85
N GLU A 263 3.20 -2.83 33.09
CA GLU A 263 1.97 -2.61 33.88
C GLU A 263 1.16 -1.43 33.32
N THR A 264 1.82 -0.39 32.80
CA THR A 264 1.17 0.74 32.14
C THR A 264 0.48 0.34 30.83
N ALA A 265 1.09 -0.54 30.01
CA ALA A 265 0.43 -1.06 28.80
C ALA A 265 -0.89 -1.76 29.12
N LYS A 266 -0.92 -2.56 30.19
CA LYS A 266 -2.14 -3.21 30.69
C LYS A 266 -3.17 -2.21 31.22
N LEU A 267 -2.75 -1.19 31.99
CA LEU A 267 -3.67 -0.18 32.52
C LEU A 267 -4.30 0.66 31.40
N ILE A 268 -3.53 1.06 30.39
CA ILE A 268 -4.04 1.78 29.22
C ILE A 268 -5.01 0.89 28.42
N ALA A 269 -4.68 -0.39 28.21
CA ALA A 269 -5.60 -1.33 27.57
C ALA A 269 -6.94 -1.44 28.34
N GLN A 270 -6.90 -1.49 29.67
CA GLN A 270 -8.11 -1.48 30.50
C GLN A 270 -8.91 -0.18 30.40
N GLN A 271 -8.24 0.99 30.40
CA GLN A 271 -8.88 2.30 30.23
C GLN A 271 -9.55 2.46 28.86
N LEU A 272 -8.94 1.91 27.81
CA LEU A 272 -9.47 1.90 26.45
C LEU A 272 -10.57 0.84 26.23
N GLY A 273 -10.90 0.01 27.24
CA GLY A 273 -11.91 -1.04 27.12
C GLY A 273 -11.52 -2.16 26.14
N VAL A 274 -10.23 -2.44 26.01
CA VAL A 274 -9.64 -3.35 25.02
C VAL A 274 -10.18 -4.78 25.19
N GLU A 275 -10.99 -5.19 24.21
CA GLU A 275 -11.52 -6.55 24.08
C GLU A 275 -10.40 -7.58 23.82
N ARG A 276 -10.70 -8.87 24.01
CA ARG A 276 -9.76 -10.00 23.85
C ARG A 276 -8.95 -10.06 22.55
N ASN A 277 -9.43 -9.42 21.48
CA ASN A 277 -8.87 -9.48 20.14
C ASN A 277 -8.22 -8.15 19.71
N ALA A 278 -7.77 -7.33 20.67
CA ALA A 278 -7.25 -6.01 20.43
C ALA A 278 -5.84 -5.83 21.00
N VAL A 279 -4.96 -5.17 20.25
CA VAL A 279 -3.57 -4.86 20.61
C VAL A 279 -3.49 -3.45 21.17
N THR A 280 -2.63 -3.24 22.16
CA THR A 280 -2.19 -1.93 22.65
C THR A 280 -0.67 -1.87 22.57
N ALA A 281 -0.12 -0.89 21.88
CA ALA A 281 1.32 -0.66 21.75
C ALA A 281 1.68 0.73 22.29
N LEU A 282 2.61 0.81 23.24
CA LEU A 282 3.12 2.08 23.76
C LEU A 282 4.54 2.32 23.25
N TYR A 283 4.79 3.51 22.73
CA TYR A 283 6.12 3.98 22.33
C TYR A 283 6.66 5.00 23.34
N PHE A 284 7.93 4.85 23.73
CA PHE A 284 8.62 5.77 24.64
C PHE A 284 9.83 6.41 23.95
N ALA A 285 9.74 7.71 23.64
CA ALA A 285 10.77 8.41 22.86
C ALA A 285 12.10 8.55 23.61
N ASP A 286 12.09 8.66 24.94
CA ASP A 286 13.29 8.73 25.80
C ASP A 286 14.28 7.57 25.61
N THR A 287 13.79 6.41 25.17
CA THR A 287 14.51 5.14 25.08
C THR A 287 14.36 4.49 23.71
N HIS A 288 13.43 4.97 22.88
CA HIS A 288 13.00 4.38 21.62
C HIS A 288 12.42 2.95 21.75
N ASP A 289 11.96 2.60 22.95
CA ASP A 289 11.43 1.28 23.30
C ASP A 289 9.92 1.17 23.09
N TRP A 290 9.45 -0.08 23.02
CA TRP A 290 8.04 -0.44 22.90
C TRP A 290 7.58 -1.34 24.03
N GLU A 291 6.33 -1.17 24.44
CA GLU A 291 5.62 -2.05 25.37
C GLU A 291 4.29 -2.47 24.75
N PHE A 292 3.85 -3.71 25.04
CA PHE A 292 2.65 -4.27 24.44
C PHE A 292 1.67 -4.82 25.48
N ALA A 293 0.39 -4.75 25.16
CA ALA A 293 -0.66 -5.52 25.80
C ALA A 293 -1.64 -6.02 24.73
N ILE A 294 -2.26 -7.18 24.97
CA ILE A 294 -3.34 -7.70 24.12
C ILE A 294 -4.47 -8.11 25.03
N GLY A 295 -5.68 -7.60 24.80
CA GLY A 295 -6.89 -7.95 25.56
C GLY A 295 -6.75 -7.87 27.10
N ASP A 296 -7.57 -8.68 27.79
CA ASP A 296 -7.54 -8.86 29.25
C ASP A 296 -6.47 -9.85 29.73
N GLU A 297 -5.80 -10.58 28.82
CA GLU A 297 -4.64 -11.43 29.10
C GLU A 297 -3.52 -11.26 28.05
N PRO A 298 -2.26 -11.04 28.45
CA PRO A 298 -1.15 -10.92 27.50
C PRO A 298 -1.03 -12.16 26.58
N LEU A 299 -1.27 -11.93 25.29
CA LEU A 299 -0.74 -12.64 24.12
C LEU A 299 -1.04 -14.15 23.92
N LYS A 300 -1.77 -14.83 24.82
CA LYS A 300 -1.95 -16.31 24.77
C LYS A 300 -2.64 -16.91 23.53
N ALA A 301 -3.21 -16.10 22.63
CA ALA A 301 -4.03 -16.58 21.50
C ALA A 301 -3.32 -16.62 20.13
N ILE A 302 -2.17 -15.95 19.98
CA ILE A 302 -1.49 -15.78 18.68
C ILE A 302 -0.45 -16.89 18.46
N SER A 303 0.19 -17.32 19.53
CA SER A 303 1.03 -18.50 19.54
C SER A 303 0.20 -19.77 19.69
N LYS A 304 0.44 -20.76 18.82
CA LYS A 304 -0.06 -22.14 19.03
C LYS A 304 0.74 -22.90 20.12
N SER A 305 1.75 -22.29 20.73
CA SER A 305 2.37 -22.78 21.97
C SER A 305 1.93 -21.95 23.16
N THR A 306 1.34 -22.63 24.14
CA THR A 306 0.77 -22.10 25.40
C THR A 306 1.82 -21.65 26.42
N GLU A 307 3.02 -21.27 25.98
CA GLU A 307 4.15 -20.92 26.85
C GLU A 307 4.51 -19.43 26.76
N VAL A 308 4.70 -18.80 27.93
CA VAL A 308 5.05 -17.38 28.06
C VAL A 308 6.41 -17.05 27.43
N SER A 309 7.33 -18.02 27.38
CA SER A 309 8.61 -17.95 26.67
C SER A 309 8.43 -17.59 25.20
N ALA A 310 7.57 -18.30 24.48
CA ALA A 310 7.33 -18.08 23.05
C ALA A 310 6.73 -16.69 22.74
N LEU A 311 6.09 -16.05 23.73
CA LEU A 311 5.54 -14.71 23.61
C LEU A 311 6.62 -13.64 23.84
N ALA A 312 7.44 -13.79 24.89
CA ALA A 312 8.60 -12.92 25.12
C ALA A 312 9.62 -13.02 23.98
N ASP A 313 9.84 -14.22 23.42
CA ASP A 313 10.69 -14.44 22.25
C ASP A 313 10.09 -13.79 20.99
N TRP A 314 8.76 -13.80 20.82
CA TRP A 314 8.08 -13.08 19.74
C TRP A 314 8.17 -11.56 19.89
N GLU A 315 7.88 -10.99 21.08
CA GLU A 315 7.99 -9.55 21.35
C GLU A 315 9.41 -9.05 21.10
N LYS A 316 10.42 -9.80 21.59
CA LYS A 316 11.83 -9.49 21.36
C LYS A 316 12.23 -9.58 19.90
N SER A 317 11.68 -10.54 19.14
CA SER A 317 11.93 -10.68 17.71
C SER A 317 11.27 -9.54 16.91
N LEU A 318 10.05 -9.17 17.27
CA LEU A 318 9.31 -8.03 16.72
C LEU A 318 10.08 -6.72 16.95
N GLN A 319 10.48 -6.45 18.20
CA GLN A 319 11.22 -5.24 18.56
C GLN A 319 12.56 -5.19 17.81
N ALA A 320 13.34 -6.28 17.79
CA ALA A 320 14.60 -6.33 17.05
C ALA A 320 14.41 -6.07 15.53
N HIS A 321 13.38 -6.66 14.92
CA HIS A 321 13.09 -6.46 13.51
C HIS A 321 12.68 -5.01 13.18
N VAL A 322 11.86 -4.39 14.04
CA VAL A 322 11.43 -3.00 13.87
C VAL A 322 12.57 -2.02 14.15
N THR A 323 13.47 -2.30 15.11
CA THR A 323 14.71 -1.53 15.30
C THR A 323 15.56 -1.56 14.04
N GLU A 324 15.91 -2.74 13.51
CA GLU A 324 16.72 -2.86 12.28
C GLU A 324 16.05 -2.13 11.08
N THR A 325 14.74 -2.31 10.93
CA THR A 325 13.98 -1.71 9.82
C THR A 325 13.91 -0.19 9.94
N SER A 326 13.63 0.34 11.14
CA SER A 326 13.54 1.79 11.37
C SER A 326 14.90 2.46 11.27
N GLU A 327 15.98 1.87 11.78
CA GLU A 327 17.35 2.36 11.61
C GLU A 327 17.75 2.43 10.12
N ARG A 328 17.44 1.38 9.34
CA ARG A 328 17.67 1.36 7.89
C ARG A 328 16.88 2.46 7.17
N LEU A 329 15.62 2.70 7.56
CA LEU A 329 14.77 3.74 6.97
C LEU A 329 15.24 5.14 7.35
N ILE A 330 15.67 5.37 8.60
CA ILE A 330 16.30 6.62 9.06
C ILE A 330 17.57 6.88 8.25
N ALA A 331 18.48 5.91 8.12
CA ALA A 331 19.72 6.07 7.36
C ALA A 331 19.48 6.32 5.86
N LEU A 332 18.37 5.83 5.29
CA LEU A 332 17.95 6.14 3.92
C LEU A 332 17.37 7.56 3.81
N ALA A 333 16.58 7.99 4.80
CA ALA A 333 16.01 9.33 4.85
C ALA A 333 17.10 10.40 5.06
N GLU A 334 18.07 10.15 5.94
CA GLU A 334 19.23 11.03 6.16
C GLU A 334 20.09 11.19 4.90
N LYS A 335 20.29 10.11 4.11
CA LYS A 335 20.97 10.20 2.80
C LYS A 335 20.21 10.99 1.74
N ARG A 336 18.90 11.16 1.90
CA ARG A 336 18.02 11.94 1.00
C ARG A 336 17.79 13.37 1.51
N ALA A 337 18.09 13.64 2.78
CA ALA A 337 17.92 14.94 3.40
C ALA A 337 18.95 15.95 2.86
N PRO A 338 18.59 17.24 2.72
CA PRO A 338 19.55 18.30 2.45
C PRO A 338 20.61 18.36 3.57
N ALA A 339 21.88 18.59 3.22
CA ALA A 339 22.98 18.62 4.19
C ALA A 339 22.84 19.74 5.24
N ASP A 340 22.10 20.81 4.93
CA ASP A 340 21.74 21.91 5.83
C ASP A 340 20.51 21.60 6.71
N LYS A 341 19.80 20.50 6.45
CA LYS A 341 18.53 20.11 7.11
C LYS A 341 18.51 18.60 7.38
N PRO A 342 19.34 18.09 8.31
CA PRO A 342 19.28 16.70 8.75
C PRO A 342 17.92 16.39 9.41
N LEU A 343 17.59 15.10 9.53
CA LEU A 343 16.37 14.67 10.21
C LEU A 343 16.37 15.10 11.68
N THR A 344 15.27 15.68 12.13
CA THR A 344 15.02 15.94 13.56
C THR A 344 14.65 14.65 14.29
N GLU A 345 14.83 14.57 15.61
CA GLU A 345 14.42 13.37 16.37
C GLU A 345 12.92 13.06 16.22
N PRO A 346 11.97 14.02 16.28
CA PRO A 346 10.57 13.76 15.93
C PRO A 346 10.36 13.11 14.56
N GLN A 347 11.16 13.47 13.54
CA GLN A 347 11.09 12.82 12.23
C GLN A 347 11.60 11.38 12.24
N LYS A 348 12.56 11.05 13.11
CA LYS A 348 13.05 9.68 13.33
C LYS A 348 12.06 8.87 14.17
N ASP A 349 11.45 9.47 15.19
CA ASP A 349 10.37 8.88 15.98
C ASP A 349 9.16 8.55 15.12
N TYR A 350 8.79 9.43 14.18
CA TYR A 350 7.78 9.11 13.18
C TYR A 350 8.14 7.88 12.34
N ILE A 351 9.41 7.69 11.95
CA ILE A 351 9.84 6.50 11.21
C ILE A 351 9.78 5.24 12.09
N ARG A 352 10.19 5.33 13.37
CA ARG A 352 10.10 4.23 14.35
C ARG A 352 8.64 3.80 14.59
N VAL A 353 7.75 4.76 14.82
CA VAL A 353 6.31 4.54 15.00
C VAL A 353 5.67 3.98 13.74
N ALA A 354 5.96 4.54 12.56
CA ALA A 354 5.45 4.01 11.30
C ALA A 354 5.88 2.56 11.07
N ALA A 355 7.17 2.24 11.26
CA ALA A 355 7.68 0.88 11.08
C ALA A 355 7.00 -0.14 12.02
N MET A 356 6.79 0.21 13.29
CA MET A 356 6.06 -0.67 14.22
C MET A 356 4.60 -0.87 13.79
N LEU A 357 3.91 0.19 13.38
CA LEU A 357 2.50 0.09 12.98
C LEU A 357 2.32 -0.72 11.69
N GLU A 358 3.24 -0.63 10.72
CA GLU A 358 3.20 -1.54 9.55
C GLU A 358 3.42 -3.00 9.94
N GLU A 359 4.38 -3.28 10.83
CA GLU A 359 4.68 -4.64 11.26
C GLU A 359 3.55 -5.25 12.10
N LEU A 360 2.92 -4.47 12.99
CA LEU A 360 1.70 -4.89 13.67
C LEU A 360 0.56 -5.15 12.66
N VAL A 361 0.37 -4.29 11.65
CA VAL A 361 -0.63 -4.53 10.59
C VAL A 361 -0.31 -5.81 9.79
N GLU A 362 0.95 -6.13 9.50
CA GLU A 362 1.37 -7.37 8.84
C GLU A 362 1.12 -8.60 9.72
N VAL A 363 1.68 -8.62 10.94
CA VAL A 363 1.59 -9.77 11.87
C VAL A 363 0.15 -10.12 12.21
N PHE A 364 -0.71 -9.11 12.39
CA PHE A 364 -2.11 -9.28 12.76
C PHE A 364 -3.07 -9.34 11.56
N SER A 365 -2.59 -9.15 10.32
CA SER A 365 -3.42 -9.35 9.12
C SER A 365 -3.95 -10.79 9.08
N PRO A 366 -5.26 -11.01 8.88
CA PRO A 366 -5.82 -12.36 8.77
C PRO A 366 -5.17 -13.15 7.64
N LYS A 367 -4.34 -14.14 8.00
CA LYS A 367 -3.67 -15.01 7.02
C LYS A 367 -4.71 -15.78 6.23
N THR A 368 -4.79 -15.49 4.94
CA THR A 368 -5.72 -16.14 4.03
C THR A 368 -5.32 -17.60 3.85
N LYS A 369 -6.28 -18.51 3.98
CA LYS A 369 -6.10 -19.87 3.46
C LYS A 369 -6.13 -19.77 1.95
N SER A 370 -5.02 -20.12 1.31
CA SER A 370 -4.86 -20.28 -0.14
C SER A 370 -5.83 -21.32 -0.70
#